data_AF-A0A2V1BUS9-F1
#
_entry.id   AF-A0A2V1BUS9-F1
#
_cell.length_a   1.000
_cell.length_b   1.000
_cell.length_c   1.000
_cell.angle_alpha   90.00
_cell.angle_beta   90.00
_cell.angle_gamma   90.00
#
_symmetry.space_group_name_H-M   'P 1'
#
loop_
_entity.id
_entity.type
_entity.pdbx_description
1 polymer ?
#
loop_
_entity_poly.entity_id
_entity_poly.type
_entity_poly.pdbx_seq_one_letter_code
_entity_poly.pdbx_strand_id
1 'polypeptide(L)'
;MSSTGSASNPFHFKGGDIKIKVKYKGEEMIAILCEQYDCHVIIEPWLESWLMDESKTLHDLGQEEWIYIDWAFGREKFFRERAELLVRRLEFHSDGTPVVLHHKKFPEVMLDKFSERVMAVREATIQKLLNMVYAEVDRYMCGKTTVCKCSTDQKACDAASYGGLLLEVGRTYLWPRISAKDYKKTIVSLRRTIAGLGWSRTIVLEEVSSLRITAIVELLQH
;
A
#
# COMPACT_ATOMS: atom_id res chain seq x y z
N MET A 1 -3.44 -46.17 45.20
CA MET A 1 -2.14 -45.98 44.52
C MET A 1 -2.19 -46.88 43.30
N SER A 2 -2.56 -46.37 42.12
CA SER A 2 -1.65 -45.81 41.10
C SER A 2 -0.65 -46.88 40.62
N SER A 3 -0.47 -47.22 39.35
CA SER A 3 -0.77 -46.53 38.08
C SER A 3 -0.67 -47.52 36.91
N THR A 4 -1.46 -47.24 35.87
CA THR A 4 -1.39 -47.76 34.49
C THR A 4 -0.16 -47.23 33.74
N GLY A 5 0.18 -47.83 32.59
CA GLY A 5 1.15 -47.23 31.66
C GLY A 5 1.44 -48.03 30.40
N SER A 6 0.45 -48.24 29.52
CA SER A 6 0.68 -48.52 28.10
C SER A 6 0.15 -47.34 27.30
N ALA A 7 1.04 -46.56 26.68
CA ALA A 7 0.68 -45.38 25.90
C ALA A 7 0.24 -45.79 24.49
N SER A 8 -1.07 -45.73 24.22
CA SER A 8 -1.62 -45.75 22.86
C SER A 8 -1.71 -44.33 22.31
N ASN A 9 -1.35 -44.14 21.03
CA ASN A 9 -1.53 -42.91 20.26
C ASN A 9 -2.99 -42.39 20.38
N PRO A 10 -3.23 -41.13 20.80
CA PRO A 10 -4.55 -40.72 21.34
C PRO A 10 -5.59 -40.27 20.30
N PHE A 11 -5.29 -40.30 19.00
CA PHE A 11 -6.20 -39.72 18.01
C PHE A 11 -6.92 -40.78 17.17
N HIS A 12 -8.05 -41.25 17.71
CA HIS A 12 -9.10 -41.91 16.94
C HIS A 12 -10.34 -41.01 16.90
N PHE A 13 -10.66 -40.46 15.73
CA PHE A 13 -11.91 -39.71 15.52
C PHE A 13 -12.96 -40.64 14.89
N LYS A 14 -13.88 -41.14 15.73
CA LYS A 14 -15.11 -41.81 15.29
C LYS A 14 -16.23 -40.78 15.21
N GLY A 15 -17.07 -40.91 14.19
CA GLY A 15 -18.12 -39.98 13.77
C GLY A 15 -18.90 -39.31 14.90
N GLY A 16 -18.97 -37.99 14.79
CA GLY A 16 -19.75 -37.09 15.61
C GLY A 16 -19.30 -35.68 15.26
N ASP A 17 -20.23 -34.86 14.75
CA ASP A 17 -19.99 -33.46 14.36
C ASP A 17 -19.22 -32.70 15.43
N ILE A 18 -17.90 -32.55 15.26
CA ILE A 18 -17.13 -31.62 16.07
C ILE A 18 -17.46 -30.22 15.55
N LYS A 19 -18.52 -29.62 16.09
CA LYS A 19 -18.77 -28.18 15.96
C LYS A 19 -17.80 -27.46 16.88
N ILE A 20 -16.57 -27.24 16.39
CA ILE A 20 -15.63 -26.37 17.06
C ILE A 20 -16.17 -24.94 16.93
N LYS A 21 -16.95 -24.49 17.93
CA LYS A 21 -17.23 -23.06 18.10
C LYS A 21 -15.99 -22.43 18.73
N VAL A 22 -14.99 -22.14 17.92
CA VAL A 22 -13.92 -21.28 18.41
C VAL A 22 -14.38 -19.84 18.30
N LYS A 23 -14.46 -19.18 19.45
CA LYS A 23 -14.69 -17.75 19.53
C LYS A 23 -13.33 -17.07 19.62
N TYR A 24 -12.57 -17.10 18.53
CA TYR A 24 -11.39 -16.25 18.40
C TYR A 24 -11.87 -14.80 18.22
N LYS A 25 -11.25 -13.88 18.95
CA LYS A 25 -11.35 -12.46 18.60
C LYS A 25 -10.43 -12.25 17.41
N GLY A 26 -10.99 -12.36 16.20
CA GLY A 26 -10.30 -12.03 14.95
C GLY A 26 -10.00 -13.24 14.08
N GLU A 27 -10.36 -13.12 12.82
CA GLU A 27 -10.14 -14.09 11.75
C GLU A 27 -8.64 -14.31 11.48
N GLU A 28 -7.82 -13.30 11.75
CA GLU A 28 -6.36 -13.32 11.66
C GLU A 28 -5.73 -14.42 12.53
N MET A 29 -6.26 -14.67 13.73
CA MET A 29 -5.69 -15.68 14.63
C MET A 29 -5.79 -17.09 14.06
N ILE A 30 -6.83 -17.39 13.29
CA ILE A 30 -6.97 -18.69 12.62
C ILE A 30 -5.91 -18.82 11.53
N ALA A 31 -5.66 -17.76 10.75
CA ALA A 31 -4.59 -17.76 9.75
C ALA A 31 -3.21 -18.01 10.39
N ILE A 32 -2.90 -17.35 11.51
CA ILE A 32 -1.63 -17.53 12.23
C ILE A 32 -1.47 -18.98 12.69
N LEU A 33 -2.53 -19.57 13.26
CA LEU A 33 -2.51 -20.96 13.72
C LEU A 33 -2.38 -21.94 12.56
N CYS A 34 -3.04 -21.67 11.43
CA CYS A 34 -2.91 -22.51 10.23
C CYS A 34 -1.46 -22.56 9.73
N GLU A 35 -0.80 -21.40 9.64
CA GLU A 35 0.62 -21.32 9.28
C GLU A 35 1.53 -22.01 10.31
N GLN A 36 1.28 -21.80 11.60
CA GLN A 36 2.12 -22.36 12.66
C GLN A 36 2.04 -23.90 12.73
N TYR A 37 0.87 -24.47 12.45
CA TYR A 37 0.61 -25.91 12.62
C TYR A 37 0.36 -26.66 11.31
N ASP A 38 0.59 -26.02 10.15
CA ASP A 38 0.36 -26.58 8.80
C ASP A 38 -1.05 -27.19 8.65
N CYS A 39 -2.06 -26.46 9.11
CA CYS A 39 -3.45 -26.92 9.16
C CYS A 39 -4.31 -26.37 8.01
N HIS A 40 -3.68 -25.93 6.91
CA HIS A 40 -4.39 -25.31 5.77
C HIS A 40 -5.43 -26.25 5.16
N VAL A 41 -5.08 -27.53 4.97
CA VAL A 41 -5.96 -28.57 4.42
C VAL A 41 -7.23 -28.77 5.26
N ILE A 42 -7.12 -28.52 6.57
CA ILE A 42 -8.28 -28.61 7.46
C ILE A 42 -9.22 -27.44 7.17
N ILE A 43 -8.74 -26.21 7.09
CA ILE A 43 -9.62 -25.03 6.99
C ILE A 43 -10.15 -24.78 5.57
N GLU A 44 -9.47 -25.29 4.53
CA GLU A 44 -9.81 -25.09 3.12
C GLU A 44 -11.30 -25.25 2.76
N PRO A 45 -12.03 -26.30 3.21
CA PRO A 45 -13.45 -26.48 2.86
C PRO A 45 -14.37 -25.37 3.39
N TRP A 46 -13.93 -24.64 4.41
CA TRP A 46 -14.72 -23.59 5.05
C TRP A 46 -14.30 -22.18 4.62
N LEU A 47 -13.20 -22.04 3.87
CA LEU A 47 -12.59 -20.75 3.54
C LEU A 47 -13.58 -19.82 2.81
N GLU A 48 -14.27 -20.34 1.79
CA GLU A 48 -15.25 -19.55 1.02
C GLU A 48 -16.42 -19.07 1.89
N SER A 49 -16.95 -19.95 2.75
CA SER A 49 -18.06 -19.61 3.65
C SER A 49 -17.65 -18.65 4.76
N TRP A 50 -16.40 -18.73 5.18
CA TRP A 50 -15.85 -17.90 6.24
C TRP A 50 -15.54 -16.49 5.75
N LEU A 51 -15.12 -16.37 4.48
CA LEU A 51 -14.71 -15.12 3.85
C LEU A 51 -15.77 -14.56 2.88
N MET A 52 -17.02 -15.03 3.00
CA MET A 52 -18.08 -14.83 2.01
C MET A 52 -18.49 -13.35 1.80
N ASP A 53 -18.30 -12.50 2.81
CA ASP A 53 -18.65 -11.06 2.74
C ASP A 53 -17.47 -10.16 2.35
N GLU A 54 -16.31 -10.73 2.05
CA GLU A 54 -15.08 -9.97 1.92
C GLU A 54 -15.01 -9.06 0.69
N SER A 55 -15.65 -9.44 -0.41
CA SER A 55 -15.73 -8.56 -1.58
C SER A 55 -16.45 -7.25 -1.26
N LYS A 56 -17.32 -7.25 -0.22
CA LYS A 56 -17.99 -6.04 0.26
C LYS A 56 -17.10 -5.22 1.17
N THR A 57 -16.12 -5.86 1.83
CA THR A 57 -15.30 -5.23 2.87
C THR A 57 -13.87 -4.90 2.43
N LEU A 58 -13.45 -5.26 1.21
CA LEU A 58 -12.12 -4.96 0.66
C LEU A 58 -11.71 -3.48 0.81
N HIS A 59 -12.69 -2.58 0.75
CA HIS A 59 -12.46 -1.14 0.87
C HIS A 59 -12.75 -0.58 2.25
N ASP A 60 -13.33 -1.40 3.15
CA ASP A 60 -13.65 -1.01 4.50
C ASP A 60 -12.38 -0.67 5.28
N LEU A 61 -12.51 0.33 6.13
CA LEU A 61 -11.43 0.82 6.95
C LEU A 61 -11.20 -0.16 8.10
N GLY A 62 -9.92 -0.44 8.42
CA GLY A 62 -9.61 -1.22 9.59
C GLY A 62 -9.49 -2.73 9.38
N GLN A 63 -9.43 -3.20 8.13
CA GLN A 63 -9.19 -4.60 7.75
C GLN A 63 -7.79 -4.82 7.19
N GLU A 64 -6.81 -4.03 7.62
CA GLU A 64 -5.43 -4.15 7.14
C GLU A 64 -4.82 -5.52 7.48
N GLU A 65 -5.26 -6.13 8.59
CA GLU A 65 -4.86 -7.47 9.06
C GLU A 65 -5.28 -8.59 8.08
N TRP A 66 -6.30 -8.36 7.24
CA TRP A 66 -6.78 -9.35 6.29
C TRP A 66 -5.76 -9.66 5.19
N ILE A 67 -4.78 -8.79 4.97
CA ILE A 67 -3.69 -9.07 4.04
C ILE A 67 -2.88 -10.32 4.47
N TYR A 68 -2.80 -10.59 5.78
CA TYR A 68 -2.14 -11.78 6.29
C TYR A 68 -2.98 -13.03 6.00
N ILE A 69 -4.30 -12.94 6.18
CA ILE A 69 -5.25 -14.02 5.82
C ILE A 69 -5.12 -14.34 4.32
N ASP A 70 -5.08 -13.31 3.47
CA ASP A 70 -4.93 -13.49 2.04
C ASP A 70 -3.62 -14.18 1.65
N TRP A 71 -2.54 -13.84 2.33
CA TRP A 71 -1.24 -14.48 2.14
C TRP A 71 -1.23 -15.93 2.62
N ALA A 72 -1.66 -16.19 3.86
CA ALA A 72 -1.63 -17.50 4.52
C ALA A 72 -2.48 -18.56 3.81
N PHE A 73 -3.52 -18.14 3.09
CA PHE A 73 -4.39 -19.03 2.34
C PHE A 73 -4.19 -18.95 0.81
N GLY A 74 -3.09 -18.35 0.34
CA GLY A 74 -2.74 -18.34 -1.09
C GLY A 74 -3.71 -17.55 -1.98
N ARG A 75 -4.42 -16.57 -1.42
CA ARG A 75 -5.47 -15.80 -2.09
C ARG A 75 -4.90 -14.64 -2.89
N GLU A 76 -4.11 -14.97 -3.90
CA GLU A 76 -3.25 -14.02 -4.62
C GLU A 76 -3.98 -12.75 -5.09
N LYS A 77 -5.19 -12.89 -5.64
CA LYS A 77 -5.96 -11.74 -6.15
C LYS A 77 -6.28 -10.74 -5.04
N PHE A 78 -6.77 -11.21 -3.90
CA PHE A 78 -7.15 -10.36 -2.77
C PHE A 78 -5.93 -9.78 -2.08
N PHE A 79 -4.89 -10.61 -1.91
CA PHE A 79 -3.60 -10.18 -1.38
C PHE A 79 -3.02 -9.02 -2.21
N ARG A 80 -3.03 -9.16 -3.54
CA ARG A 80 -2.61 -8.12 -4.49
C ARG A 80 -3.40 -6.84 -4.26
N GLU A 81 -4.73 -6.90 -4.32
CA GLU A 81 -5.61 -5.75 -4.16
C GLU A 81 -5.40 -5.03 -2.82
N ARG A 82 -5.24 -5.77 -1.71
CA ARG A 82 -4.94 -5.20 -0.39
C ARG A 82 -3.54 -4.61 -0.28
N ALA A 83 -2.53 -5.26 -0.85
CA ALA A 83 -1.17 -4.72 -0.90
C ALA A 83 -1.14 -3.38 -1.65
N GLU A 84 -1.88 -3.27 -2.77
CA GLU A 84 -2.01 -2.02 -3.50
C GLU A 84 -2.62 -0.91 -2.63
N LEU A 85 -3.70 -1.24 -1.92
CA LEU A 85 -4.41 -0.31 -1.03
C LEU A 85 -3.49 0.13 0.11
N LEU A 86 -2.75 -0.79 0.70
CA LEU A 86 -1.82 -0.52 1.78
C LEU A 86 -0.73 0.46 1.34
N VAL A 87 -0.05 0.20 0.22
CA VAL A 87 0.96 1.12 -0.36
C VAL A 87 0.36 2.51 -0.59
N ARG A 88 -0.85 2.59 -1.14
CA ARG A 88 -1.52 3.87 -1.46
C ARG A 88 -1.93 4.65 -0.22
N ARG A 89 -2.34 3.96 0.84
CA ARG A 89 -2.90 4.53 2.07
C ARG A 89 -1.87 4.73 3.19
N LEU A 90 -0.67 4.18 3.04
CA LEU A 90 0.40 4.30 4.02
C LEU A 90 0.87 5.76 4.15
N GLU A 91 0.88 6.24 5.39
CA GLU A 91 1.40 7.53 5.82
C GLU A 91 2.36 7.34 7.00
N PHE A 92 3.03 8.42 7.38
CA PHE A 92 3.98 8.43 8.48
C PHE A 92 3.56 9.47 9.50
N HIS A 93 3.61 9.09 10.79
CA HIS A 93 3.51 10.04 11.89
C HIS A 93 4.75 10.94 11.96
N SER A 94 4.70 11.96 12.81
CA SER A 94 5.81 12.90 13.00
C SER A 94 7.09 12.23 13.53
N ASP A 95 6.96 11.12 14.24
CA ASP A 95 8.04 10.30 14.77
C ASP A 95 8.63 9.31 13.74
N GLY A 96 8.07 9.24 12.53
CA GLY A 96 8.48 8.29 11.50
C GLY A 96 7.84 6.91 11.61
N THR A 97 6.85 6.73 12.49
CA THR A 97 6.09 5.48 12.59
C THR A 97 5.14 5.33 11.39
N PRO A 98 5.15 4.19 10.67
CA PRO A 98 4.20 3.92 9.61
C PRO A 98 2.80 3.71 10.18
N VAL A 99 1.82 4.42 9.64
CA VAL A 99 0.41 4.23 9.99
C VAL A 99 -0.42 4.10 8.72
N VAL A 100 -1.50 3.34 8.84
CA VAL A 100 -2.52 3.24 7.79
C VAL A 100 -3.70 4.12 8.20
N LEU A 101 -4.46 4.57 7.19
CA LEU A 101 -5.61 5.47 7.31
C LEU A 101 -6.36 5.34 8.66
N HIS A 102 -6.61 6.46 9.35
CA HIS A 102 -7.20 6.55 10.71
C HIS A 102 -6.25 6.19 11.87
N HIS A 103 -4.94 6.35 11.68
CA HIS A 103 -3.94 6.14 12.74
C HIS A 103 -3.95 4.72 13.33
N LYS A 104 -4.45 3.73 12.58
CA LYS A 104 -4.23 2.35 12.95
C LYS A 104 -2.78 2.00 12.65
N LYS A 105 -2.16 1.26 13.57
CA LYS A 105 -0.81 0.75 13.38
C LYS A 105 -0.78 -0.14 12.14
N PHE A 106 0.34 -0.09 11.44
CA PHE A 106 0.65 -1.10 10.44
C PHE A 106 0.55 -2.49 11.09
N PRO A 107 -0.04 -3.51 10.43
CA PRO A 107 -0.23 -4.83 11.04
C PRO A 107 1.08 -5.40 11.57
N GLU A 108 1.17 -5.60 12.89
CA GLU A 108 2.38 -6.08 13.59
C GLU A 108 2.70 -7.54 13.21
N VAL A 109 1.70 -8.31 12.79
CA VAL A 109 1.83 -9.73 12.41
C VAL A 109 2.47 -9.90 11.03
N MET A 110 2.62 -8.83 10.25
CA MET A 110 3.25 -8.96 8.94
C MET A 110 4.75 -9.17 9.03
N LEU A 111 5.24 -10.15 8.26
CA LEU A 111 6.65 -10.47 8.08
C LEU A 111 7.46 -9.19 7.81
N ASP A 112 8.54 -8.96 8.55
CA ASP A 112 9.38 -7.75 8.44
C ASP A 112 9.72 -7.40 6.98
N LYS A 113 10.01 -8.42 6.16
CA LYS A 113 10.31 -8.28 4.73
C LYS A 113 9.15 -7.69 3.91
N PHE A 114 7.91 -8.05 4.23
CA PHE A 114 6.74 -7.50 3.56
C PHE A 114 6.63 -6.00 3.84
N SER A 115 6.74 -5.62 5.11
CA SER A 115 6.65 -4.23 5.57
C SER A 115 7.73 -3.36 4.90
N GLU A 116 8.97 -3.85 4.85
CA GLU A 116 10.07 -3.19 4.14
C GLU A 116 9.77 -2.97 2.66
N ARG A 117 9.23 -3.99 1.98
CA ARG A 117 8.88 -3.88 0.55
C ARG A 117 7.76 -2.88 0.31
N VAL A 118 6.71 -2.87 1.14
CA VAL A 118 5.64 -1.87 1.06
C VAL A 118 6.18 -0.46 1.24
N MET A 119 7.06 -0.24 2.22
CA MET A 119 7.70 1.05 2.45
C MET A 119 8.58 1.47 1.26
N ALA A 120 9.42 0.58 0.74
CA ALA A 120 10.31 0.84 -0.38
C ALA A 120 9.52 1.20 -1.65
N VAL A 121 8.46 0.44 -1.93
CA VAL A 121 7.55 0.68 -3.04
C VAL A 121 6.86 2.04 -2.91
N ARG A 122 6.38 2.39 -1.71
CA ARG A 122 5.79 3.71 -1.46
C ARG A 122 6.79 4.82 -1.72
N GLU A 123 8.01 4.70 -1.19
CA GLU A 123 9.07 5.68 -1.37
C GLU A 123 9.39 5.88 -2.86
N ALA A 124 9.60 4.79 -3.60
CA ALA A 124 9.87 4.84 -5.04
C ALA A 124 8.73 5.50 -5.82
N THR A 125 7.48 5.19 -5.46
CA THR A 125 6.31 5.79 -6.12
C THR A 125 6.21 7.29 -5.85
N ILE A 126 6.42 7.73 -4.60
CA ILE A 126 6.45 9.14 -4.25
C ILE A 126 7.60 9.84 -4.99
N GLN A 127 8.79 9.24 -5.02
CA GLN A 127 9.93 9.83 -5.70
C GLN A 127 9.65 10.02 -7.19
N LYS A 128 8.99 9.05 -7.83
CA LYS A 128 8.56 9.17 -9.22
C LYS A 128 7.59 10.33 -9.41
N LEU A 129 6.60 10.48 -8.53
CA LEU A 129 5.65 11.60 -8.56
C LEU A 129 6.34 12.96 -8.39
N LEU A 130 7.26 13.06 -7.43
CA LEU A 130 8.04 14.28 -7.19
C LEU A 130 8.95 14.62 -8.38
N ASN A 131 9.60 13.61 -8.97
CA ASN A 131 10.46 13.79 -10.14
C ASN A 131 9.70 14.39 -11.32
N MET A 132 8.44 14.01 -11.54
CA MET A 132 7.62 14.64 -12.58
C MET A 132 7.40 16.13 -12.32
N VAL A 133 7.11 16.51 -11.07
CA VAL A 133 6.95 17.91 -10.68
C VAL A 133 8.24 18.68 -10.90
N TYR A 134 9.36 18.09 -10.48
CA TYR A 134 10.65 18.75 -10.54
C TYR A 134 11.23 18.82 -11.96
N ALA A 135 10.97 17.82 -12.81
CA ALA A 135 11.30 17.87 -14.22
C ALA A 135 10.60 19.04 -14.93
N GLU A 136 9.35 19.32 -14.56
CA GLU A 136 8.62 20.47 -15.09
C GLU A 136 9.22 21.80 -14.62
N VAL A 137 9.66 21.90 -13.36
CA VAL A 137 10.39 23.08 -12.86
C VAL A 137 11.73 23.24 -13.57
N ASP A 138 12.47 22.15 -13.74
CA ASP A 138 13.78 22.11 -14.41
C ASP A 138 13.69 22.52 -15.88
N ARG A 139 12.56 22.23 -16.53
CA ARG A 139 12.27 22.63 -17.91
C ARG A 139 12.43 24.13 -18.14
N TYR A 140 12.07 24.96 -17.14
CA TYR A 140 12.22 26.41 -17.21
C TYR A 140 13.53 26.92 -16.61
N MET A 141 14.13 26.23 -15.64
CA MET A 141 15.40 26.67 -15.02
C MET A 141 16.63 26.41 -15.89
N CYS A 142 16.68 25.23 -16.52
CA CYS A 142 17.90 24.70 -17.16
C CYS A 142 17.81 24.72 -18.70
N GLY A 143 16.77 25.33 -19.26
CA GLY A 143 16.54 25.37 -20.70
C GLY A 143 17.63 26.14 -21.45
N LYS A 144 18.35 25.46 -22.36
CA LYS A 144 19.17 26.12 -23.39
C LYS A 144 18.31 26.84 -24.43
N THR A 145 17.04 26.47 -24.51
CA THR A 145 16.03 26.96 -25.45
C THR A 145 14.82 27.43 -24.68
N THR A 146 14.12 28.40 -25.23
CA THR A 146 12.84 28.89 -24.70
C THR A 146 11.76 27.81 -24.82
N VAL A 147 10.92 27.70 -23.80
CA VAL A 147 9.80 26.73 -23.74
C VAL A 147 8.55 27.34 -24.39
N CYS A 148 8.36 28.64 -24.15
CA CYS A 148 7.23 29.40 -24.64
C CYS A 148 7.27 29.55 -26.17
N LYS A 149 6.16 29.15 -26.81
CA LYS A 149 5.97 29.23 -28.27
C LYS A 149 5.43 30.60 -28.74
N CYS A 150 5.31 31.58 -27.85
CA CYS A 150 4.83 32.91 -28.22
C CYS A 150 5.77 33.58 -29.23
N SER A 151 5.18 34.37 -30.13
CA SER A 151 5.91 35.08 -31.19
C SER A 151 6.75 36.26 -30.67
N THR A 152 6.47 36.73 -29.46
CA THR A 152 7.09 37.92 -28.87
C THR A 152 7.55 37.63 -27.44
N ASP A 153 8.79 38.05 -27.14
CA ASP A 153 9.46 37.98 -25.84
C ASP A 153 9.32 36.64 -25.08
N GLN A 154 9.80 35.58 -25.72
CA GLN A 154 9.76 34.22 -25.18
C GLN A 154 10.45 34.09 -23.82
N LYS A 155 11.50 34.87 -23.55
CA LYS A 155 12.21 34.84 -22.26
C LYS A 155 11.38 35.42 -21.13
N ALA A 156 10.70 36.55 -21.36
CA ALA A 156 9.78 37.10 -20.36
C ALA A 156 8.59 36.16 -20.11
N CYS A 157 8.07 35.53 -21.17
CA CYS A 157 7.03 34.51 -21.07
C CYS A 157 7.49 33.33 -20.19
N ASP A 158 8.66 32.75 -20.47
CA ASP A 158 9.22 31.64 -19.68
C ASP A 158 9.48 32.03 -18.23
N ALA A 159 10.00 33.23 -17.97
CA ALA A 159 10.21 33.73 -16.62
C ALA A 159 8.89 33.88 -15.84
N ALA A 160 7.83 34.37 -16.50
CA ALA A 160 6.50 34.47 -15.91
C ALA A 160 5.90 33.07 -15.64
N SER A 161 6.00 32.14 -16.57
CA SER A 161 5.55 30.75 -16.39
C SER A 161 6.30 30.05 -15.26
N TYR A 162 7.62 30.22 -15.19
CA TYR A 162 8.44 29.70 -14.11
C TYR A 162 8.06 30.28 -12.74
N GLY A 163 7.86 31.60 -12.66
CA GLY A 163 7.41 32.26 -11.44
C GLY A 163 6.05 31.75 -10.98
N GLY A 164 5.08 31.60 -11.90
CA GLY A 164 3.77 31.02 -11.60
C GLY A 164 3.88 29.57 -11.11
N LEU A 165 4.66 28.75 -11.80
CA LEU A 165 4.92 27.36 -11.43
C LEU A 165 5.52 27.24 -10.02
N LEU A 166 6.56 28.00 -9.71
CA LEU A 166 7.17 27.99 -8.39
C LEU A 166 6.21 28.45 -7.29
N LEU A 167 5.36 29.45 -7.58
CA LEU A 167 4.35 29.90 -6.63
C LEU A 167 3.31 28.81 -6.34
N GLU A 168 2.86 28.08 -7.36
CA GLU A 168 1.93 26.96 -7.19
C GLU A 168 2.58 25.80 -6.41
N VAL A 169 3.77 25.36 -6.81
CA VAL A 169 4.48 24.26 -6.13
C VAL A 169 4.82 24.66 -4.68
N GLY A 170 5.23 25.91 -4.45
CA GLY A 170 5.48 26.46 -3.12
C GLY A 170 4.25 26.43 -2.22
N ARG A 171 3.06 26.78 -2.74
CA ARG A 171 1.79 26.68 -1.99
C ARG A 171 1.43 25.26 -1.59
N THR A 172 1.99 24.25 -2.27
CA THR A 172 1.76 22.84 -1.96
C THR A 172 2.80 22.22 -1.02
N TYR A 173 3.77 23.01 -0.53
CA TYR A 173 4.89 22.54 0.30
C TYR A 173 5.76 21.47 -0.37
N LEU A 174 5.74 21.40 -1.71
CA LEU A 174 6.64 20.57 -2.50
C LEU A 174 7.91 21.33 -2.91
N TRP A 175 8.01 22.62 -2.52
CA TRP A 175 9.17 23.48 -2.72
C TRP A 175 9.58 24.17 -1.40
N PRO A 176 10.88 24.28 -1.05
CA PRO A 176 12.06 23.73 -1.73
C PRO A 176 11.96 22.21 -1.95
N ARG A 177 12.75 21.67 -2.88
CA ARG A 177 12.65 20.24 -3.27
C ARG A 177 12.71 19.34 -2.03
N ILE A 178 11.75 18.45 -1.90
CA ILE A 178 11.68 17.43 -0.87
C ILE A 178 11.99 16.06 -1.48
N SER A 179 12.51 15.15 -0.67
CA SER A 179 12.67 13.76 -1.07
C SER A 179 11.43 12.93 -0.72
N ALA A 180 11.32 11.74 -1.30
CA ALA A 180 10.25 10.82 -0.92
C ALA A 180 10.26 10.41 0.56
N LYS A 181 11.43 10.41 1.21
CA LYS A 181 11.58 10.10 2.65
C LYS A 181 10.98 11.18 3.55
N ASP A 182 10.99 12.41 3.07
CA ASP A 182 10.48 13.57 3.81
C ASP A 182 8.96 13.73 3.63
N TYR A 183 8.39 13.12 2.59
CA TYR A 183 6.96 13.18 2.33
C TYR A 183 6.18 12.19 3.21
N LYS A 184 5.51 12.72 4.25
CA LYS A 184 4.81 11.92 5.26
C LYS A 184 3.37 11.52 4.90
N LYS A 185 2.71 12.24 3.98
CA LYS A 185 1.31 11.97 3.59
C LYS A 185 1.18 10.80 2.61
N THR A 186 -0.04 10.40 2.31
CA THR A 186 -0.32 9.28 1.39
C THR A 186 0.01 9.61 -0.07
N ILE A 187 0.26 8.57 -0.90
CA ILE A 187 0.41 8.70 -2.36
C ILE A 187 -0.83 9.37 -2.96
N VAL A 188 -2.02 9.03 -2.45
CA VAL A 188 -3.29 9.61 -2.90
C VAL A 188 -3.35 11.11 -2.61
N SER A 189 -2.84 11.54 -1.45
CA SER A 189 -2.72 12.96 -1.10
C SER A 189 -1.80 13.69 -2.07
N LEU A 190 -0.60 13.14 -2.33
CA LEU A 190 0.36 13.73 -3.26
C LEU A 190 -0.21 13.85 -4.67
N ARG A 191 -0.83 12.78 -5.16
CA ARG A 191 -1.51 12.78 -6.47
C ARG A 191 -2.56 13.89 -6.55
N ARG A 192 -3.40 14.05 -5.51
CA ARG A 192 -4.43 15.10 -5.47
C ARG A 192 -3.80 16.49 -5.48
N THR A 193 -2.72 16.67 -4.72
CA THR A 193 -1.94 17.91 -4.70
C THR A 193 -1.38 18.23 -6.07
N ILE A 194 -0.74 17.27 -6.75
CA ILE A 194 -0.17 17.46 -8.09
C ILE A 194 -1.29 17.75 -9.10
N ALA A 195 -2.38 16.99 -9.09
CA ALA A 195 -3.52 17.19 -9.99
C ALA A 195 -4.21 18.56 -9.83
N GLY A 196 -4.06 19.18 -8.66
CA GLY A 196 -4.53 20.54 -8.40
C GLY A 196 -3.66 21.64 -9.00
N LEU A 197 -2.46 21.31 -9.49
CA LEU A 197 -1.58 22.27 -10.15
C LEU A 197 -2.10 22.55 -11.57
N GLY A 198 -2.19 23.83 -11.96
CA GLY A 198 -2.92 24.25 -13.16
C GLY A 198 -2.39 23.65 -14.47
N TRP A 199 -1.11 23.28 -14.49
CA TRP A 199 -0.38 22.72 -15.62
C TRP A 199 -0.37 21.18 -15.65
N SER A 200 -0.81 20.51 -14.58
CA SER A 200 -0.64 19.06 -14.40
C SER A 200 -1.65 18.19 -15.14
N ARG A 201 -2.74 18.77 -15.65
CA ARG A 201 -3.91 18.04 -16.18
C ARG A 201 -3.53 17.03 -17.29
N THR A 202 -2.48 17.30 -18.05
CA THR A 202 -2.03 16.42 -19.14
C THR A 202 -0.99 15.39 -18.70
N ILE A 203 -0.16 15.69 -17.67
CA ILE A 203 0.96 14.85 -17.23
C ILE A 203 0.49 13.74 -16.27
N VAL A 204 -0.50 14.04 -15.42
CA VAL A 204 -0.90 13.15 -14.31
C VAL A 204 -1.80 12.00 -14.76
N LEU A 205 -2.57 12.14 -15.84
CA LEU A 205 -3.59 11.16 -16.23
C LEU A 205 -3.00 9.88 -16.84
N GLU A 206 -1.90 9.95 -17.59
CA GLU A 206 -1.32 8.77 -18.24
C GLU A 206 -0.38 8.00 -17.31
N GLU A 207 0.56 8.65 -16.62
CA GLU A 207 1.55 7.94 -15.81
C GLU A 207 1.02 7.40 -14.48
N VAL A 208 -0.01 8.03 -13.90
CA VAL A 208 -0.60 7.56 -12.63
C VAL A 208 -1.59 6.42 -12.86
N SER A 209 -2.28 6.41 -14.00
CA SER A 209 -3.07 5.25 -14.45
C SER A 209 -2.15 4.07 -14.83
N SER A 210 -0.93 4.38 -15.30
CA SER A 210 0.14 3.43 -15.64
C SER A 210 1.08 3.08 -14.49
N LEU A 211 0.90 3.60 -13.27
CA LEU A 211 1.51 3.04 -12.06
C LEU A 211 0.82 1.70 -11.78
N ARG A 212 1.07 0.77 -12.69
CA ARG A 212 0.78 -0.65 -12.59
C ARG A 212 1.60 -1.13 -11.41
N ILE A 213 0.91 -1.25 -10.29
CA ILE A 213 1.27 -1.95 -9.06
C ILE A 213 1.53 -3.45 -9.34
N THR A 214 1.68 -3.85 -10.60
CA THR A 214 2.02 -5.21 -11.02
C THR A 214 3.39 -5.64 -10.47
N ALA A 215 4.38 -4.74 -10.44
CA ALA A 215 5.69 -5.01 -9.84
C ALA A 215 5.64 -5.25 -8.33
N ILE A 216 4.59 -4.77 -7.64
CA ILE A 216 4.44 -4.91 -6.19
C ILE A 216 4.12 -6.36 -5.83
N VAL A 217 3.45 -7.12 -6.69
CA VAL A 217 3.11 -8.52 -6.38
C VAL A 217 4.19 -9.50 -6.78
N GLU A 218 4.92 -9.23 -7.87
CA GLU A 218 6.12 -10.00 -8.20
C GLU A 218 7.17 -9.88 -7.08
N LEU A 219 7.23 -8.72 -6.44
CA LEU A 219 8.01 -8.46 -5.23
C LEU A 219 7.34 -8.98 -3.94
N LEU A 220 6.26 -9.74 -3.98
CA LEU A 220 5.66 -10.31 -2.76
C LEU A 220 5.53 -11.84 -2.81
N GLN A 221 5.81 -12.46 -3.96
CA GLN A 221 5.79 -13.91 -4.18
C GLN A 221 7.16 -14.60 -3.99
N HIS A 222 8.20 -13.83 -3.63
CA HIS A 222 9.57 -14.30 -3.34
C HIS A 222 10.09 -13.72 -2.02
#